data_AF-A0AAX3RYA0-F1
#
_entry.id   AF-A0AAX3RYA0-F1
#
_cell.length_a   1.000
_cell.length_b   1.000
_cell.length_c   1.000
_cell.angle_alpha   90.00
_cell.angle_beta   90.00
_cell.angle_gamma   90.00
#
_symmetry.space_group_name_H-M   'P 1'
#
loop_
_entity.id
_entity.type
_entity.pdbx_description
1 polymer ?
#
loop_
_entity_poly.entity_id
_entity_poly.type
_entity_poly.pdbx_seq_one_letter_code
_entity_poly.pdbx_strand_id
1 'polypeptide(L)' 'MVSNNAARRLLGMPYKLSRSKKNMRVSIIAKENATQQLPTELQNKSVVAALSNKATEKKTYHSTTVFYPEYVIS' A
#
# COMPACT_ATOMS: atom_id res chain seq x y z
N MET A 1 18.52 2.42 -17.96
CA MET A 1 17.78 1.20 -18.39
C MET A 1 16.33 1.25 -17.90
N VAL A 2 15.43 1.65 -18.79
CA VAL A 2 13.98 1.52 -18.61
C VAL A 2 13.62 0.06 -18.93
N SER A 3 13.02 -0.66 -18.00
CA SER A 3 12.55 -2.03 -18.25
C SER A 3 11.17 -1.98 -18.88
N ASN A 4 10.98 -2.69 -19.98
CA ASN A 4 9.66 -2.89 -20.57
C ASN A 4 8.86 -3.90 -19.72
N ASN A 5 7.95 -3.39 -18.88
CA ASN A 5 7.12 -4.23 -18.01
C ASN A 5 6.11 -5.09 -18.79
N ALA A 6 5.70 -4.69 -19.99
CA ALA A 6 4.81 -5.49 -20.83
C ALA A 6 5.51 -6.77 -21.32
N ALA A 7 6.76 -6.65 -21.80
CA ALA A 7 7.55 -7.81 -22.19
C ALA A 7 7.81 -8.78 -21.02
N ARG A 8 8.08 -8.25 -19.82
CA ARG A 8 8.26 -9.08 -18.62
C ARG A 8 7.01 -9.86 -18.25
N ARG A 9 5.82 -9.25 -18.39
CA ARG A 9 4.53 -9.93 -18.18
C ARG A 9 4.36 -11.11 -19.13
N LEU A 10 4.69 -10.94 -20.42
CA LEU A 10 4.60 -12.02 -21.40
C LEU A 10 5.54 -13.18 -21.09
N LEU A 11 6.73 -12.88 -20.57
CA LEU A 11 7.75 -13.87 -20.22
C LEU A 11 7.59 -14.47 -18.81
N GLY A 12 6.49 -14.18 -18.09
CA GLY A 12 6.31 -14.63 -16.71
C GLY A 12 7.34 -14.08 -15.71
N MET A 13 8.08 -13.03 -16.10
CA MET A 13 9.12 -12.43 -15.29
C MET A 13 8.54 -11.43 -14.29
N PRO A 14 9.12 -11.33 -13.07
CA PRO A 14 8.63 -10.42 -12.05
C PRO A 14 8.74 -8.96 -12.50
N TYR A 15 7.75 -8.12 -12.19
CA TYR A 15 7.79 -6.70 -12.55
C TYR A 15 8.98 -5.97 -11.93
N LYS A 16 9.56 -5.02 -12.68
CA LYS A 16 10.54 -4.10 -12.12
C LYS A 16 9.79 -2.85 -11.65
N LEU A 17 9.68 -2.70 -10.34
CA LEU A 17 9.13 -1.49 -9.73
C LEU A 17 10.08 -0.31 -9.95
N SER A 18 9.52 0.89 -10.09
CA SER A 18 10.33 2.12 -10.09
C SER A 18 11.08 2.24 -8.76
N ARG A 19 12.23 2.93 -8.76
CA ARG A 19 13.04 3.14 -7.55
C ARG A 19 12.22 3.74 -6.41
N SER A 20 11.30 4.67 -6.71
CA SER A 20 10.40 5.28 -5.74
C SER A 20 9.42 4.28 -5.11
N LYS A 21 8.84 3.38 -5.92
CA LYS A 21 7.84 2.41 -5.46
C LYS A 21 8.45 1.19 -4.75
N LYS A 22 9.73 0.87 -5.01
CA LYS A 22 10.44 -0.22 -4.33
C LYS A 22 10.54 -0.03 -2.80
N ASN A 23 10.54 1.22 -2.35
CA ASN A 23 10.61 1.56 -0.94
C ASN A 23 9.24 1.65 -0.27
N MET A 24 8.15 1.53 -1.03
CA MET A 24 6.79 1.62 -0.51
C MET A 24 6.26 0.24 -0.17
N ARG A 25 5.67 0.08 1.02
CA ARG A 25 5.01 -1.14 1.48
C ARG A 25 3.62 -0.79 2.00
N VAL A 26 2.62 -1.53 1.54
CA VAL A 26 1.24 -1.41 1.99
C VAL A 26 0.94 -2.60 2.89
N SER A 27 0.47 -2.35 4.11
CA SER A 27 0.07 -3.36 5.08
C SER A 27 -1.32 -3.04 5.63
N ILE A 28 -2.10 -4.07 5.90
CA ILE A 28 -3.39 -3.93 6.59
C ILE A 28 -3.11 -3.95 8.09
N ILE A 29 -3.64 -2.97 8.83
CA ILE A 29 -3.49 -2.90 10.28
C ILE A 29 -4.84 -2.68 10.96
N ALA A 30 -4.99 -3.23 12.16
CA ALA A 30 -6.10 -2.89 13.04
C ALA A 30 -5.93 -1.46 13.59
N LYS A 31 -7.04 -0.76 13.80
CA LYS A 31 -7.07 0.63 14.31
C LYS A 31 -6.26 0.80 15.60
N GLU A 32 -6.32 -0.17 16.49
CA GLU A 32 -5.61 -0.18 17.79
C GLU A 32 -4.08 -0.11 17.65
N ASN A 33 -3.54 -0.60 16.54
CA ASN A 33 -2.10 -0.63 16.26
C ASN A 33 -1.62 0.61 15.47
N ALA A 34 -2.50 1.57 15.20
CA ALA A 34 -2.13 2.82 14.54
C ALA A 34 -1.42 3.75 15.54
N THR A 35 -0.11 3.93 15.36
CA THR A 35 0.72 4.76 16.25
C THR A 35 0.58 6.27 16.04
N GLN A 36 -0.12 6.71 15.00
CA GLN A 36 -0.30 8.12 14.65
C GLN A 36 -1.79 8.46 14.60
N GLN A 37 -2.13 9.73 14.85
CA GLN A 37 -3.50 10.22 14.72
C GLN A 37 -4.05 9.87 13.33
N LEU A 38 -5.03 8.97 13.31
CA LEU A 38 -5.74 8.58 12.11
C LEU A 38 -6.55 9.76 11.59
N PRO A 39 -6.59 9.97 10.25
CA PRO A 39 -7.50 10.93 9.64
C PRO A 39 -8.94 10.71 10.12
N THR A 40 -9.70 11.79 10.33
CA THR A 40 -11.07 11.76 10.88
C THR A 40 -11.98 10.79 10.12
N GLU A 41 -11.82 10.70 8.81
CA GLU A 41 -12.56 9.80 7.91
C GLU A 41 -12.33 8.31 8.18
N LEU A 42 -11.20 7.95 8.80
CA LEU A 42 -10.80 6.58 9.09
C LEU A 42 -11.02 6.19 10.55
N GLN A 43 -11.47 7.11 11.41
CA GLN A 43 -11.71 6.83 12.83
C GLN A 43 -12.83 5.81 13.07
N ASN A 44 -13.82 5.75 12.18
CA ASN A 44 -14.95 4.84 12.31
C ASN A 44 -14.67 3.42 11.75
N LYS A 45 -13.51 3.20 11.14
CA LYS A 45 -13.14 1.90 10.54
C LYS A 45 -12.30 1.07 11.50
N SER A 46 -12.65 -0.21 11.62
CA SER A 46 -11.91 -1.16 12.48
C SER A 46 -10.53 -1.52 11.89
N VAL A 47 -10.46 -1.59 10.55
CA VAL A 47 -9.25 -1.95 9.80
C VAL A 47 -8.91 -0.84 8.82
N VAL A 48 -7.63 -0.49 8.74
CA VAL A 48 -7.10 0.54 7.84
C VAL A 48 -5.86 0.03 7.10
N ALA A 49 -5.63 0.56 5.89
CA ALA A 49 -4.42 0.27 5.14
C ALA A 49 -3.34 1.31 5.47
N ALA A 50 -2.19 0.84 5.95
CA ALA A 50 -1.02 1.65 6.20
C ALA A 50 -0.04 1.55 5.03
N LEU A 51 0.24 2.69 4.40
CA LEU A 51 1.29 2.84 3.42
C LEU A 51 2.54 3.40 4.11
N SER A 52 3.59 2.60 4.13
CA SER A 52 4.90 2.95 4.69
C SER A 52 5.93 3.16 3.60
N ASN A 53 6.75 4.20 3.71
CA ASN A 53 7.87 4.43 2.82
C ASN A 53 9.18 4.25 3.59
N LYS A 54 9.98 3.24 3.21
CA LYS A 54 11.28 2.95 3.82
C LYS A 54 12.31 4.06 3.62
N ALA A 55 12.19 4.86 2.57
CA ALA A 55 13.16 5.91 2.27
C ALA A 55 12.95 7.20 3.09
N THR A 56 11.70 7.49 3.46
CA THR A 56 11.35 8.71 4.19
C THR A 56 10.83 8.44 5.60
N GLU A 57 10.70 7.16 5.97
CA GLU A 57 10.10 6.66 7.22
C GLU A 57 8.66 7.15 7.48
N LYS A 58 8.05 7.81 6.48
CA LYS A 58 6.68 8.31 6.57
C LYS A 58 5.69 7.16 6.46
N LYS A 59 4.73 7.13 7.39
CA LYS A 59 3.55 6.29 7.34
C LYS A 59 2.33 7.16 7.04
N THR A 60 1.49 6.69 6.12
CA THR A 60 0.22 7.33 5.75
C THR A 60 -0.87 6.28 5.82
N TYR A 61 -2.06 6.68 6.27
CA TYR A 61 -3.20 5.78 6.43
C TYR A 61 -4.25 6.08 5.39
N HIS A 62 -4.80 5.02 4.82
CA HIS A 62 -5.82 5.08 3.78
C HIS A 62 -6.92 4.07 4.10
N SER A 63 -8.07 4.25 3.44
CA SER A 63 -9.12 3.24 3.45
C SER A 63 -8.62 1.93 2.85
N THR A 64 -8.99 0.80 3.44
CA THR A 64 -8.65 -0.53 2.93
C THR A 64 -9.14 -0.74 1.50
N THR A 65 -10.27 -0.13 1.13
CA THR A 65 -10.84 -0.14 -0.22
C THR A 65 -9.91 0.44 -1.29
N VAL A 66 -9.00 1.36 -0.94
CA VAL A 66 -8.11 2.00 -1.92
C VAL A 66 -7.04 1.03 -2.44
N PHE A 67 -6.57 0.14 -1.56
CA PHE A 67 -5.49 -0.79 -1.90
C PHE A 67 -5.96 -2.22 -2.13
N TYR A 68 -7.05 -2.62 -1.46
CA TYR A 68 -7.58 -3.97 -1.48
C TYR A 68 -9.10 -3.95 -1.70
N PRO A 69 -9.59 -3.40 -2.82
CA PRO A 69 -11.03 -3.29 -3.09
C PRO A 69 -11.74 -4.65 -3.09
N GLU A 70 -11.12 -5.67 -3.69
CA GLU A 70 -11.65 -7.04 -3.77
C GLU A 70 -11.86 -7.70 -2.40
N TYR A 71 -11.15 -7.25 -1.37
CA TYR A 71 -11.20 -7.83 -0.02
C TYR A 71 -12.20 -7.12 0.90
N VAL A 72 -12.91 -6.10 0.41
CA VAL A 72 -13.92 -5.34 1.17
C VAL A 72 -15.34 -5.67 0.71
N ILE A 73 -15.49 -6.43 -0.38
CA ILE A 73 -16.79 -6.95 -0.82
C ILE A 73 -17.16 -8.11 0.11
N SER A 74 -18.02 -7.81 1.09
CA SER A 74 -18.74 -8.78 1.91
C SER A 74 -20.23 -8.65 1.64
#